data_AF-R7J3R2-F1
#
_entry.id   AF-R7J3R2-F1
#
_cell.length_a   1.000
_cell.length_b   1.000
_cell.length_c   1.000
_cell.angle_alpha   90.00
_cell.angle_beta   90.00
_cell.angle_gamma   90.00
#
_symmetry.space_group_name_H-M   'P 1'
#
loop_
_entity.id
_entity.type
_entity.pdbx_description
1 polymer ?
#
loop_
_entity_poly.entity_id
_entity_poly.type
_entity_poly.pdbx_seq_one_letter_code
_entity_poly.pdbx_strand_id
1 'polypeptide(L)'
;MGDCCTIFENWRAARAAEEARDYAIAARLYRICDVVYECGELNYYDDNLAYMARHAGTKYRKMLRKLPKAEAKAIWDEAKDFYDSMDMDLDSYDSEYFFFDYKSFVHEQNEIIEKYIKDRQNQS
;
A
#
# COMPACT_ATOMS: atom_id res chain seq x y z
N MET A 1 -4.24 -0.94 17.74
CA MET A 1 -2.82 -0.55 17.95
C MET A 1 -1.90 -1.13 16.88
N GLY A 2 -2.11 -2.38 16.42
CA GLY A 2 -1.32 -2.99 15.34
C GLY A 2 -1.36 -2.24 14.01
N ASP A 3 -2.54 -1.79 13.56
CA ASP A 3 -2.69 -1.11 12.26
C ASP A 3 -1.91 0.21 12.17
N CYS A 4 -1.84 0.97 13.27
CA CYS A 4 -1.03 2.17 13.32
C CYS A 4 0.47 1.84 13.14
N CYS A 5 0.96 0.81 13.81
CA CYS A 5 2.36 0.35 13.65
C CYS A 5 2.64 -0.07 12.21
N THR A 6 1.72 -0.80 11.57
CA THR A 6 1.82 -1.17 10.15
C THR A 6 1.98 0.07 9.27
N ILE A 7 1.18 1.12 9.47
CA ILE A 7 1.33 2.37 8.70
C ILE A 7 2.69 3.04 8.96
N PHE A 8 3.10 3.20 10.22
CA PHE A 8 4.37 3.87 10.57
C PHE A 8 5.59 3.14 9.99
N GLU A 9 5.66 1.83 10.14
CA GLU A 9 6.79 1.01 9.69
C GLU A 9 6.87 1.01 8.16
N ASN A 10 5.76 0.74 7.48
CA ASN A 10 5.72 0.72 6.02
C ASN A 10 5.98 2.09 5.42
N TRP A 11 5.50 3.18 6.03
CA TRP A 11 5.78 4.53 5.56
C TRP A 11 7.28 4.86 5.62
N ARG A 12 7.94 4.53 6.75
CA ARG A 12 9.39 4.74 6.91
C ARG A 12 10.18 3.92 5.90
N ALA A 13 9.82 2.65 5.72
CA ALA A 13 10.46 1.78 4.73
C ALA A 13 10.23 2.28 3.30
N ALA A 14 9.01 2.75 2.97
CA ALA A 14 8.67 3.29 1.66
C ALA A 14 9.50 4.54 1.33
N ARG A 15 9.73 5.41 2.31
CA ARG A 15 10.59 6.59 2.18
C ARG A 15 12.04 6.21 1.88
N ALA A 16 12.59 5.25 2.62
CA ALA A 16 13.95 4.76 2.39
C ALA A 16 14.09 4.12 0.99
N ALA A 17 13.10 3.34 0.55
CA ALA A 17 13.06 2.77 -0.80
C ALA A 17 12.93 3.85 -1.88
N GLU A 18 12.09 4.88 -1.69
CA GLU A 18 11.96 6.03 -2.59
C GLU A 18 13.30 6.78 -2.73
N GLU A 19 14.03 6.97 -1.63
CA GLU A 19 15.35 7.62 -1.59
C GLU A 19 16.42 6.77 -2.31
N ALA A 20 16.36 5.44 -2.15
CA ALA A 20 17.19 4.49 -2.89
C ALA A 20 16.77 4.29 -4.37
N ARG A 21 15.71 4.98 -4.82
CA ARG A 21 15.10 4.85 -6.16
C ARG A 21 14.54 3.47 -6.47
N ASP A 22 14.24 2.69 -5.44
CA ASP A 22 13.52 1.43 -5.57
C ASP A 22 12.02 1.69 -5.59
N TYR A 23 11.55 2.16 -6.74
CA TYR A 23 10.16 2.60 -6.89
C TYR A 23 9.16 1.43 -6.83
N ALA A 24 9.60 0.21 -7.11
CA ALA A 24 8.76 -0.99 -7.03
C ALA A 24 8.46 -1.35 -5.58
N ILE A 25 9.49 -1.40 -4.72
CA ILE A 25 9.30 -1.62 -3.27
C ILE A 25 8.56 -0.43 -2.65
N ALA A 26 8.94 0.80 -2.98
CA ALA A 26 8.28 1.99 -2.45
C ALA A 26 6.79 2.01 -2.78
N ALA A 27 6.39 1.65 -4.01
CA ALA A 27 4.98 1.57 -4.39
C ALA A 27 4.20 0.58 -3.51
N ARG A 28 4.70 -0.65 -3.33
CA ARG A 28 4.01 -1.66 -2.52
C ARG A 28 3.87 -1.26 -1.06
N LEU A 29 4.93 -0.68 -0.47
CA LEU A 29 4.92 -0.21 0.91
C LEU A 29 3.95 0.97 1.12
N TYR A 30 3.93 1.94 0.20
CA TYR A 30 2.93 3.02 0.26
C TYR A 30 1.50 2.49 0.09
N ARG A 31 1.30 1.45 -0.72
CA ARG A 31 -0.02 0.83 -0.87
C ARG A 31 -0.48 0.09 0.38
N ILE A 32 0.42 -0.59 1.10
CA ILE A 32 0.09 -1.18 2.40
C ILE A 32 -0.47 -0.10 3.33
N CYS A 33 0.18 1.08 3.40
CA CYS A 33 -0.33 2.20 4.19
C CYS A 33 -1.73 2.67 3.73
N ASP A 34 -1.95 2.75 2.42
CA ASP A 34 -3.23 3.17 1.81
C ASP A 34 -4.37 2.21 2.18
N VAL A 35 -4.15 0.92 1.97
CA VAL A 35 -5.14 -0.13 2.26
C VAL A 35 -5.45 -0.23 3.76
N VAL A 36 -4.44 -0.16 4.62
CA VAL A 36 -4.65 -0.16 6.09
C VAL A 36 -5.37 1.10 6.54
N TYR A 37 -5.23 2.22 5.83
CA TYR A 37 -5.98 3.43 6.12
C TYR A 37 -7.47 3.32 5.77
N GLU A 38 -7.77 2.76 4.60
CA GLU A 38 -9.15 2.62 4.12
C GLU A 38 -9.90 1.49 4.87
N CYS A 39 -9.22 0.42 5.28
CA CYS A 39 -9.88 -0.78 5.84
C CYS A 39 -9.55 -1.09 7.31
N GLY A 40 -8.53 -0.47 7.90
CA GLY A 40 -8.06 -0.79 9.25
C GLY A 40 -8.87 -0.09 10.36
N GLU A 41 -8.70 -0.57 11.60
CA GLU A 41 -9.30 0.04 12.79
C GLU A 41 -8.38 1.13 13.35
N LEU A 42 -8.41 2.31 12.72
CA LEU A 42 -7.52 3.41 13.07
C LEU A 42 -8.08 4.34 14.14
N ASN A 43 -7.22 4.69 15.09
CA ASN A 43 -7.46 5.77 16.02
C ASN A 43 -7.01 7.10 15.37
N TYR A 44 -7.93 7.80 14.70
CA TYR A 44 -7.65 9.04 13.94
C TYR A 44 -7.18 10.25 14.76
N TYR A 45 -6.99 10.11 16.07
CA TYR A 45 -6.54 11.20 16.96
C TYR A 45 -5.03 11.52 16.86
N ASP A 46 -4.25 10.76 16.06
CA ASP A 46 -2.83 11.02 15.81
C ASP A 46 -2.64 11.77 14.47
N ASP A 47 -2.19 13.04 14.54
CA ASP A 47 -1.98 13.90 13.37
C ASP A 47 -0.94 13.36 12.38
N ASN A 48 0.09 12.66 12.87
CA ASN A 48 1.11 12.06 12.01
C ASN A 48 0.54 10.86 11.26
N LEU A 49 -0.24 10.02 11.95
CA LEU A 49 -0.96 8.90 11.35
C LEU A 49 -1.89 9.39 10.24
N ALA A 50 -2.70 10.41 10.54
CA ALA A 50 -3.61 11.01 9.57
C ALA A 50 -2.89 11.60 8.35
N TYR A 51 -1.73 12.25 8.55
CA TYR A 51 -0.90 12.74 7.45
C TYR A 51 -0.43 11.59 6.55
N MET A 52 0.25 10.57 7.11
CA MET A 52 0.83 9.49 6.30
C MET A 52 -0.24 8.72 5.54
N ALA A 53 -1.33 8.39 6.23
CA ALA A 53 -2.49 7.73 5.66
C ALA A 53 -3.05 8.48 4.44
N ARG A 54 -3.40 9.75 4.58
CA ARG A 54 -3.98 10.57 3.49
C ARG A 54 -3.04 10.72 2.30
N HIS A 55 -1.74 10.65 2.54
CA HIS A 55 -0.73 10.81 1.49
C HIS A 55 -0.27 9.49 0.87
N ALA A 56 -0.57 8.34 1.47
CA ALA A 56 -0.13 7.02 1.05
C ALA A 56 -0.56 6.68 -0.38
N GLY A 57 -1.85 6.73 -0.70
CA GLY A 57 -2.35 6.45 -2.05
C GLY A 57 -1.81 7.43 -3.11
N THR A 58 -1.59 8.69 -2.74
CA THR A 58 -0.94 9.67 -3.63
C THR A 58 0.51 9.31 -3.91
N LYS A 59 1.26 8.90 -2.89
CA LYS A 59 2.64 8.44 -3.01
C LYS A 59 2.74 7.15 -3.81
N TYR A 60 1.88 6.17 -3.57
CA TYR A 60 1.76 4.95 -4.36
C TYR A 60 1.61 5.24 -5.86
N ARG A 61 0.60 6.03 -6.24
CA ARG A 61 0.36 6.42 -7.65
C ARG A 61 1.54 7.17 -8.25
N LYS A 62 2.24 7.99 -7.46
CA LYS A 62 3.46 8.68 -7.90
C LYS A 62 4.59 7.70 -8.20
N MET A 63 4.78 6.66 -7.38
CA MET A 63 5.81 5.65 -7.59
C MET A 63 5.53 4.79 -8.84
N LEU A 64 4.26 4.40 -9.06
CA LEU A 64 3.88 3.67 -10.28
C LEU A 64 4.27 4.42 -11.57
N ARG A 65 4.12 5.76 -11.59
CA ARG A 65 4.51 6.60 -12.74
C ARG A 65 6.02 6.66 -12.99
N LYS A 66 6.85 6.19 -12.06
CA LYS A 66 8.31 6.11 -12.20
C LYS A 66 8.78 4.77 -12.78
N LEU A 67 7.89 3.79 -12.86
CA LEU A 67 8.20 2.44 -13.33
C LEU A 67 7.85 2.24 -14.82
N PRO A 68 8.48 1.27 -15.48
CA PRO A 68 8.01 0.78 -16.79
C PRO A 68 6.53 0.37 -16.72
N LYS A 69 5.78 0.65 -17.79
CA LYS A 69 4.32 0.42 -17.83
C LYS A 69 3.92 -1.02 -17.46
N ALA A 70 4.68 -2.02 -17.91
CA ALA A 70 4.40 -3.43 -17.61
C ALA A 70 4.55 -3.75 -16.12
N GLU A 71 5.62 -3.24 -15.49
CA GLU A 71 5.87 -3.43 -14.07
C GLU A 71 4.87 -2.66 -13.21
N ALA A 72 4.56 -1.41 -13.57
CA ALA A 72 3.53 -0.62 -12.90
C ALA A 72 2.16 -1.31 -12.97
N LYS A 73 1.82 -1.92 -14.11
CA LYS A 73 0.58 -2.69 -14.27
C LYS A 73 0.58 -3.95 -13.42
N ALA A 74 1.68 -4.71 -13.39
CA ALA A 74 1.79 -5.89 -12.55
C ALA A 74 1.57 -5.53 -11.07
N ILE A 75 2.21 -4.44 -10.60
CA ILE A 75 1.98 -3.94 -9.24
C ILE A 75 0.52 -3.55 -9.07
N TRP A 76 -0.07 -2.76 -9.95
CA TRP A 76 -1.50 -2.38 -9.86
C TRP A 76 -2.41 -3.61 -9.72
N ASP A 77 -2.17 -4.64 -10.53
CA ASP A 77 -3.00 -5.84 -10.56
C ASP A 77 -2.91 -6.65 -9.25
N GLU A 78 -1.82 -6.56 -8.48
CA GLU A 78 -1.67 -7.16 -7.13
C GLU A 78 -2.69 -6.65 -6.09
N ALA A 79 -3.35 -5.51 -6.36
CA ALA A 79 -4.36 -4.93 -5.46
C ALA A 79 -5.65 -4.59 -6.22
N LYS A 80 -5.86 -5.22 -7.38
CA LYS A 80 -7.03 -4.93 -8.21
C LYS A 80 -8.32 -5.21 -7.46
N ASP A 81 -8.38 -6.29 -6.69
CA ASP A 81 -9.56 -6.68 -5.92
C ASP A 81 -9.91 -5.64 -4.85
N PHE A 82 -8.91 -5.01 -4.22
CA PHE A 82 -9.12 -3.88 -3.31
C PHE A 82 -9.76 -2.70 -4.05
N TYR A 83 -9.20 -2.28 -5.18
CA TYR A 83 -9.72 -1.13 -5.93
C TYR A 83 -11.05 -1.39 -6.63
N ASP A 84 -11.28 -2.60 -7.13
CA ASP A 84 -12.56 -3.03 -7.71
C ASP A 84 -13.64 -3.14 -6.62
N SER A 85 -13.25 -3.40 -5.36
CA SER A 85 -14.16 -3.39 -4.20
C SER A 85 -14.48 -1.99 -3.68
N MET A 86 -13.76 -0.96 -4.11
CA MET A 86 -14.09 0.44 -3.82
C MET A 86 -14.94 1.01 -4.96
N ASP A 87 -16.23 0.65 -5.00
CA ASP A 87 -17.13 1.11 -6.06
C ASP A 87 -17.28 2.65 -6.03
N MET A 88 -17.06 3.29 -7.18
CA MET A 88 -16.86 4.74 -7.33
C MET A 88 -18.14 5.50 -7.75
N ASP A 89 -19.23 4.80 -8.05
CA ASP A 89 -20.43 5.37 -8.69
C ASP A 89 -21.62 5.59 -7.74
N LEU A 90 -21.44 5.43 -6.42
CA LEU A 90 -22.53 5.57 -5.46
C LEU A 90 -22.30 6.71 -4.47
N ASP A 91 -23.08 7.79 -4.65
CA ASP A 91 -23.41 8.80 -3.62
C ASP A 91 -24.19 8.19 -2.43
N SER A 92 -24.32 6.86 -2.36
CA SER A 92 -24.85 6.12 -1.22
C SER A 92 -23.74 5.32 -0.56
N TYR A 93 -23.38 5.72 0.66
CA TYR A 93 -22.63 4.90 1.60
C TYR A 93 -23.39 3.59 1.82
N ASP A 94 -22.98 2.53 1.13
CA ASP A 94 -23.52 1.18 1.32
C ASP A 94 -22.74 0.50 2.44
N SER A 95 -23.41 0.27 3.57
CA SER A 95 -22.81 -0.30 4.77
C SER A 95 -22.38 -1.77 4.64
N GLU A 96 -22.68 -2.42 3.51
CA GLU A 96 -22.29 -3.81 3.24
C GLU A 96 -20.90 -3.96 2.59
N TYR A 97 -20.27 -2.87 2.15
CA TYR A 97 -18.92 -2.89 1.58
C TYR A 97 -17.85 -2.70 2.67
N PHE A 98 -17.60 -3.71 3.51
CA PHE A 98 -16.54 -3.65 4.52
C PHE A 98 -15.97 -5.02 4.96
N PHE A 99 -15.67 -5.92 4.02
CA PHE A 99 -14.93 -7.17 4.32
C PHE A 99 -13.75 -7.40 3.40
N PHE A 100 -13.02 -6.36 3.00
CA PHE A 100 -11.69 -6.57 2.44
C PHE A 100 -10.76 -7.05 3.56
N ASP A 101 -10.25 -8.28 3.44
CA ASP A 101 -9.29 -8.83 4.41
C ASP A 101 -7.91 -8.17 4.21
N TYR A 102 -7.80 -6.95 4.73
CA TYR A 102 -6.58 -6.16 4.63
C TYR A 102 -5.39 -6.83 5.33
N LYS A 103 -5.63 -7.69 6.34
CA LYS A 103 -4.55 -8.38 7.05
C LYS A 103 -3.90 -9.43 6.15
N SER A 104 -4.72 -10.23 5.47
CA SER A 104 -4.23 -11.18 4.46
C SER A 104 -3.52 -10.45 3.32
N PHE A 105 -4.09 -9.34 2.82
CA PHE A 105 -3.42 -8.51 1.82
C PHE A 105 -2.05 -8.02 2.29
N VAL A 106 -1.95 -7.44 3.50
CA VAL A 106 -0.66 -6.96 4.05
C VAL A 106 0.36 -8.10 4.13
N HIS A 107 -0.08 -9.30 4.52
CA HIS A 107 0.80 -10.46 4.57
C HIS A 107 1.33 -10.82 3.17
N GLU A 108 0.47 -10.98 2.18
CA GLU A 108 0.86 -11.28 0.79
C GLU A 108 1.80 -10.23 0.21
N GLN A 109 1.53 -8.94 0.47
CA GLN A 109 2.39 -7.85 0.01
C GLN A 109 3.79 -7.92 0.61
N ASN A 110 3.91 -8.28 1.89
CA ASN A 110 5.21 -8.46 2.52
C ASN A 110 5.97 -9.65 1.91
N GLU A 111 5.29 -10.77 1.62
CA GLU A 111 5.91 -11.91 0.95
C GLU A 111 6.45 -11.55 -0.45
N ILE A 112 5.69 -10.77 -1.22
CA ILE A 112 6.12 -10.26 -2.54
C ILE A 112 7.37 -9.40 -2.40
N ILE A 113 7.39 -8.48 -1.43
CA ILE A 113 8.53 -7.59 -1.17
C ILE A 113 9.77 -8.40 -0.76
N GLU A 114 9.63 -9.34 0.17
CA GLU A 114 10.73 -10.18 0.63
C GLU A 114 11.33 -11.02 -0.50
N LYS A 115 10.47 -11.65 -1.32
CA LYS A 115 10.90 -12.42 -2.47
C LYS A 115 11.68 -11.55 -3.44
N TYR A 116 11.19 -10.36 -3.75
CA TYR A 116 11.85 -9.42 -4.64
C TYR A 116 13.25 -9.00 -4.12
N ILE A 117 13.37 -8.75 -2.81
CA ILE A 117 14.67 -8.43 -2.18
C ILE A 117 15.64 -9.62 -2.32
N LYS A 118 15.19 -10.84 -2.00
CA LYS A 118 16.01 -12.07 -2.10
C LYS A 118 16.47 -12.32 -3.54
N ASP A 119 15.58 -12.19 -4.52
CA ASP A 119 15.89 -12.41 -5.93
C ASP A 119 16.98 -11.43 -6.41
N ARG A 120 16.96 -10.18 -5.95
CA ARG A 120 18.00 -9.18 -6.29
C ARG A 120 19.34 -9.45 -5.63
N GLN A 121 19.33 -9.93 -4.38
CA GLN A 121 20.55 -10.30 -3.68
C GLN A 121 21.25 -11.49 -4.35
N ASN A 122 20.49 -12.43 -4.89
CA ASN A 122 21.02 -13.59 -5.61
C ASN A 122 21.54 -13.27 -7.03
N GLN A 123 21.20 -12.09 -7.57
CA GLN A 123 21.65 -11.61 -8.88
C GLN A 123 22.86 -10.68 -8.80
N SER A 124 23.29 -10.31 -7.59
CA SER A 124 24.43 -9.43 -7.31
C SER A 124 25.66 -10.25 -6.90
#